data_AF-A0A960RLF4-F1
#
_entry.id   AF-A0A960RLF4-F1
#
_cell.length_a   1.000
_cell.length_b   1.000
_cell.length_c   1.000
_cell.angle_alpha   90.00
_cell.angle_beta   90.00
_cell.angle_gamma   90.00
#
_symmetry.space_group_name_H-M   'P 1'
#
loop_
_entity.id
_entity.type
_entity.pdbx_description
1 polymer ?
#
loop_
_entity_poly.entity_id
_entity_poly.type
_entity_poly.pdbx_seq_one_letter_code
_entity_poly.pdbx_strand_id
1 'polypeptide(L)'
;MVLGVKLSRLEKKGSKYYYRGRWWTLNKPVKSTAKGKKMMVLASKIVDGEKRVRIIHFGALGYGHNYSRKAKMNYLTRSAGIRNKKGELTKDDPWSANHWARKVLWPKGKAPTGPKTTPSA
;
A
#
# COMPACT_ATOMS: atom_id res chain seq x y z
N MET A 1 5.81 -15.54 -10.40
CA MET A 1 5.62 -14.08 -10.15
C MET A 1 4.14 -13.77 -10.38
N VAL A 2 3.39 -13.19 -9.43
CA VAL A 2 1.97 -12.88 -9.68
C VAL A 2 1.91 -11.68 -10.62
N LEU A 3 1.77 -11.97 -11.91
CA LEU A 3 1.55 -11.01 -12.97
C LEU A 3 0.20 -10.32 -12.70
N GLY A 4 0.23 -9.02 -12.43
CA GLY A 4 -0.97 -8.20 -12.30
C GLY A 4 -1.81 -8.22 -13.59
N VAL A 5 -3.02 -7.67 -13.51
CA VAL A 5 -3.94 -7.59 -14.65
C VAL A 5 -3.53 -6.41 -15.55
N LYS A 6 -3.55 -6.57 -16.87
CA LYS A 6 -3.31 -5.46 -17.80
C LYS A 6 -4.36 -4.37 -17.58
N LEU A 7 -3.94 -3.12 -17.41
CA LEU A 7 -4.86 -2.00 -17.18
C LEU A 7 -5.82 -1.82 -18.36
N SER A 8 -5.35 -2.09 -19.58
CA SER A 8 -6.13 -2.02 -20.82
C SER A 8 -7.30 -3.01 -20.87
N ARG A 9 -7.28 -4.08 -20.06
CA ARG A 9 -8.37 -5.05 -19.97
C ARG A 9 -9.49 -4.63 -19.00
N LEU A 10 -9.29 -3.53 -18.26
CA LEU A 10 -10.28 -3.04 -17.32
C LEU A 10 -11.21 -2.04 -17.99
N GLU A 11 -12.49 -2.13 -17.68
CA GLU A 11 -13.46 -1.11 -18.05
C GLU A 11 -13.06 0.23 -17.42
N LYS A 12 -13.15 1.32 -18.20
CA LYS A 12 -12.72 2.66 -17.81
C LYS A 12 -13.87 3.65 -17.99
N LYS A 13 -14.12 4.45 -16.95
CA LYS A 13 -15.07 5.58 -16.98
C LYS A 13 -14.36 6.83 -16.46
N GLY A 14 -14.03 7.75 -17.37
CA GLY A 14 -13.21 8.92 -17.06
C GLY A 14 -11.84 8.52 -16.49
N SER A 15 -11.55 8.93 -15.25
CA SER A 15 -10.30 8.60 -14.54
C SER A 15 -10.38 7.33 -13.68
N LYS A 16 -11.51 6.61 -13.71
CA LYS A 16 -11.77 5.42 -12.90
C LYS A 16 -11.71 4.14 -13.73
N TYR A 17 -11.34 3.04 -13.06
CA TYR A 17 -11.25 1.71 -13.64
C TYR A 17 -12.10 0.73 -12.81
N TYR A 18 -12.92 -0.09 -13.45
CA TYR A 18 -13.71 -1.11 -12.77
C TYR A 18 -12.86 -2.37 -12.57
N TYR A 19 -12.74 -2.83 -11.33
CA TYR A 19 -12.01 -4.05 -11.01
C TYR A 19 -12.46 -4.65 -9.69
N ARG A 20 -12.73 -5.96 -9.71
CA ARG A 20 -13.23 -6.74 -8.55
C ARG A 20 -14.43 -6.08 -7.86
N GLY A 21 -15.48 -5.79 -8.63
CA GLY A 21 -16.77 -5.34 -8.08
C GLY A 21 -16.85 -3.85 -7.71
N ARG A 22 -15.84 -3.03 -8.02
CA ARG A 22 -15.88 -1.59 -7.71
C ARG A 22 -15.08 -0.73 -8.68
N TRP A 23 -15.43 0.56 -8.71
CA TRP A 23 -14.66 1.60 -9.39
C TRP A 23 -13.47 2.06 -8.54
N TRP A 24 -12.32 2.18 -9.19
CA TRP A 24 -11.06 2.59 -8.57
C TRP A 24 -10.49 3.82 -9.26
N THR A 25 -9.96 4.74 -8.46
CA THR A 25 -8.94 5.67 -8.95
C THR A 25 -7.57 5.06 -8.69
N LEU A 26 -6.74 4.95 -9.72
CA LEU A 26 -5.42 4.32 -9.62
C LEU A 26 -4.56 5.00 -8.54
N ASN A 27 -3.82 4.21 -7.78
CA ASN A 27 -2.84 4.67 -6.81
C ASN A 27 -3.42 5.59 -5.70
N LYS A 28 -4.75 5.58 -5.52
CA LYS A 28 -5.44 6.25 -4.41
C LYS A 28 -5.90 5.23 -3.37
N PRO A 29 -5.28 5.19 -2.19
CA PRO A 29 -5.66 4.28 -1.12
C PRO A 29 -7.07 4.57 -0.58
N VAL A 30 -7.77 3.51 -0.22
CA VAL A 30 -9.10 3.51 0.40
C VAL A 30 -9.13 2.49 1.55
N LYS A 31 -10.18 2.50 2.38
CA LYS A 31 -10.35 1.49 3.44
C LYS A 31 -10.37 0.08 2.84
N SER A 32 -9.64 -0.85 3.46
CA SER A 32 -9.56 -2.25 3.00
C SER A 32 -10.85 -3.00 3.29
N THR A 33 -11.24 -3.89 2.37
CA THR A 33 -12.29 -4.90 2.59
C THR A 33 -11.75 -6.21 3.16
N ALA A 34 -10.43 -6.45 3.10
CA ALA A 34 -9.83 -7.66 3.68
C ALA A 34 -9.77 -7.59 5.21
N LYS A 35 -10.16 -8.69 5.88
CA LYS A 35 -10.08 -8.85 7.33
C LYS A 35 -8.67 -8.56 7.84
N GLY A 36 -8.57 -7.78 8.92
CA GLY A 36 -7.29 -7.45 9.55
C GLY A 36 -6.42 -6.43 8.82
N LYS A 37 -6.88 -5.81 7.72
CA LYS A 37 -6.11 -4.81 6.96
C LYS A 37 -6.73 -3.42 7.06
N LYS A 38 -5.89 -2.37 7.21
CA LYS A 38 -6.37 -0.99 7.35
C LYS A 38 -6.83 -0.43 6.01
N MET A 39 -5.94 -0.48 5.02
CA MET A 39 -6.10 0.21 3.75
C MET A 39 -5.84 -0.74 2.58
N MET A 40 -6.39 -0.40 1.43
CA MET A 40 -6.11 -1.07 0.18
C MET A 40 -6.01 -0.07 -0.97
N VAL A 41 -5.38 -0.49 -2.06
CA VAL A 41 -5.16 0.37 -3.22
C VAL A 41 -5.07 -0.47 -4.48
N LEU A 42 -5.65 0.02 -5.58
CA LEU A 42 -5.35 -0.49 -6.91
C LEU A 42 -4.04 0.14 -7.39
N ALA A 43 -2.94 -0.56 -7.13
CA ALA A 43 -1.61 -0.10 -7.47
C ALA A 43 -1.27 -0.45 -8.92
N SER A 44 -0.69 0.50 -9.65
CA SER A 44 -0.24 0.29 -11.03
C SER A 44 1.27 0.35 -11.15
N LYS A 45 1.87 -0.49 -12.00
CA LYS A 45 3.24 -0.32 -12.47
C LYS A 45 3.42 -0.86 -13.89
N ILE A 46 4.51 -0.50 -14.54
CA ILE A 46 4.90 -1.09 -15.83
C ILE A 46 5.59 -2.43 -15.57
N VAL A 47 5.17 -3.46 -16.29
CA VAL A 47 5.77 -4.79 -16.30
C VAL A 47 5.85 -5.23 -17.74
N ASP A 48 7.05 -5.52 -18.23
CA ASP A 48 7.32 -5.96 -19.61
C ASP A 48 6.71 -5.00 -20.65
N GLY A 49 6.92 -3.70 -20.48
CA GLY A 49 6.39 -2.64 -21.35
C GLY A 49 4.89 -2.33 -21.16
N GLU A 50 4.16 -3.11 -20.37
CA GLU A 50 2.72 -2.96 -20.21
C GLU A 50 2.33 -2.40 -18.85
N LYS A 51 1.37 -1.47 -18.83
CA LYS A 51 0.78 -0.98 -17.58
C LYS A 51 -0.14 -2.03 -16.98
N ARG A 52 0.23 -2.53 -15.80
CA ARG A 52 -0.52 -3.56 -15.07
C ARG A 52 -0.93 -3.08 -13.69
N VAL A 53 -1.98 -3.69 -13.14
CA VAL A 53 -2.53 -3.36 -11.84
C VAL A 53 -2.66 -4.55 -10.90
N ARG A 54 -2.60 -4.27 -9.60
CA ARG A 54 -2.85 -5.24 -8.53
C ARG A 54 -3.48 -4.55 -7.33
N ILE A 55 -4.44 -5.22 -6.67
CA ILE A 55 -4.95 -4.75 -5.38
C ILE A 55 -3.93 -5.12 -4.30
N ILE A 56 -3.47 -4.13 -3.56
CA ILE A 56 -2.57 -4.30 -2.44
C ILE A 56 -3.33 -3.93 -1.17
N HIS A 57 -3.42 -4.86 -0.23
CA HIS A 57 -3.93 -4.61 1.12
C HIS A 57 -2.75 -4.38 2.08
N PHE A 58 -2.81 -3.34 2.90
CA PHE A 58 -1.69 -2.93 3.74
C PHE A 58 -2.12 -2.30 5.08
N GLY A 59 -1.19 -2.34 6.04
CA GLY A 59 -1.41 -1.96 7.44
C GLY A 59 -2.26 -3.00 8.20
N ALA A 60 -1.87 -3.34 9.43
CA ALA A 60 -2.65 -4.24 10.27
C ALA A 60 -3.72 -3.47 11.06
N LEU A 61 -4.97 -3.93 11.04
CA LEU A 61 -5.99 -3.42 11.97
C LEU A 61 -5.57 -3.69 13.42
N GLY A 62 -6.09 -2.90 14.35
CA GLY A 62 -5.65 -2.93 15.75
C GLY A 62 -4.36 -2.12 15.98
N TYR A 63 -3.28 -2.37 15.25
CA TYR A 63 -1.98 -1.74 15.56
C TYR A 63 -1.93 -0.22 15.36
N GLY A 64 -1.36 0.49 16.33
CA GLY A 64 -1.04 1.92 16.21
C GLY A 64 -0.05 2.21 15.07
N HIS A 65 -0.12 3.41 14.49
CA HIS A 65 0.85 3.89 13.51
C HIS A 65 1.06 5.39 13.60
N ASN A 66 2.23 5.88 13.20
CA ASN A 66 2.59 7.31 13.12
C ASN A 66 2.17 8.13 14.36
N TYR A 67 2.31 7.55 15.55
CA TYR A 67 1.82 8.12 16.81
C TYR A 67 2.90 8.84 17.63
N SER A 68 4.18 8.70 17.26
CA SER A 68 5.28 9.47 17.82
C SER A 68 6.42 9.61 16.80
N ARG A 69 7.24 10.65 16.95
CA ARG A 69 8.40 10.88 16.09
C ARG A 69 9.41 9.73 16.20
N LYS A 70 9.65 9.23 17.42
CA LYS A 70 10.54 8.08 17.68
C LYS A 70 10.03 6.79 17.03
N ALA A 71 8.75 6.44 17.22
CA ALA A 71 8.16 5.25 16.60
C ALA A 71 8.20 5.31 15.08
N LYS A 72 7.93 6.49 14.52
CA LYS A 72 8.02 6.74 13.07
C LYS A 72 9.43 6.55 12.53
N MET A 73 10.43 7.12 13.19
CA MET A 73 11.82 6.95 12.81
C MET A 73 12.21 5.47 12.83
N ASN A 74 11.93 4.77 13.92
CA ASN A 74 12.25 3.35 14.06
C ASN A 74 11.57 2.50 12.98
N TYR A 75 10.27 2.74 12.73
CA TYR A 75 9.55 2.04 11.67
C TYR A 75 10.15 2.31 10.29
N LEU A 76 10.44 3.59 9.97
CA LEU A 76 11.00 3.97 8.67
C LEU A 76 12.40 3.41 8.46
N THR A 77 13.24 3.34 9.50
CA THR A 77 14.57 2.71 9.42
C THR A 77 14.45 1.22 9.12
N ARG A 78 13.71 0.48 9.95
CA ARG A 78 13.54 -0.98 9.78
C ARG A 78 12.90 -1.34 8.44
N SER A 79 11.81 -0.67 8.11
CA SER A 79 11.06 -0.97 6.88
C SER A 79 11.78 -0.53 5.61
N ALA A 80 12.81 0.32 5.68
CA ALA A 80 13.58 0.70 4.51
C ALA A 80 14.44 -0.44 3.96
N GLY A 81 14.86 -1.38 4.80
CA GLY A 81 15.70 -2.52 4.43
C GLY A 81 14.96 -3.79 4.01
N ILE A 82 13.61 -3.81 4.03
CA ILE A 82 12.84 -5.00 3.68
C ILE A 82 12.96 -5.29 2.18
N ARG A 83 13.49 -6.46 1.84
CA ARG A 83 13.67 -6.93 0.46
C ARG A 83 12.66 -8.00 0.08
N ASN A 84 12.36 -8.11 -1.22
CA ASN A 84 11.56 -9.20 -1.76
C ASN A 84 12.44 -10.44 -2.01
N LYS A 85 11.84 -11.53 -2.53
CA LYS A 85 12.56 -12.79 -2.84
C LYS A 85 13.67 -12.63 -3.89
N LYS A 86 13.67 -11.54 -4.66
CA LYS A 86 14.70 -11.22 -5.65
C LYS A 86 15.78 -10.28 -5.10
N GLY A 87 15.74 -9.94 -3.81
CA GLY A 87 16.67 -8.99 -3.20
C GLY A 87 16.32 -7.51 -3.44
N GLU A 88 15.22 -7.19 -4.11
CA GLU A 88 14.85 -5.80 -4.41
C GLU A 88 14.15 -5.14 -3.21
N LEU A 89 14.40 -3.84 -2.99
CA LEU A 89 13.82 -3.09 -1.88
C LEU A 89 12.31 -2.90 -2.06
N THR A 90 11.53 -3.42 -1.12
CA THR A 90 10.06 -3.36 -1.19
C THR A 90 9.52 -1.94 -1.01
N LYS A 91 10.24 -1.04 -0.32
CA LYS A 91 9.82 0.35 -0.15
C LYS A 91 9.66 1.09 -1.50
N ASP A 92 10.35 0.63 -2.53
CA ASP A 92 10.38 1.24 -3.86
C ASP A 92 9.46 0.52 -4.86
N ASP A 93 8.88 -0.63 -4.50
CA ASP A 93 7.94 -1.37 -5.34
C ASP A 93 6.48 -0.95 -5.05
N PRO A 94 5.78 -0.28 -5.99
CA PRO A 94 4.37 0.08 -5.82
C PRO A 94 3.45 -1.13 -5.63
N TRP A 95 3.91 -2.33 -5.97
CA TRP A 95 3.17 -3.57 -5.75
C TRP A 95 3.44 -4.21 -4.38
N SER A 96 4.20 -3.57 -3.50
CA SER A 96 4.45 -4.03 -2.13
C SER A 96 3.54 -3.33 -1.12
N ALA A 97 3.13 -4.05 -0.08
CA ALA A 97 2.42 -3.45 1.05
C ALA A 97 3.29 -2.45 1.84
N ASN A 98 4.62 -2.65 1.85
CA ASN A 98 5.57 -1.79 2.54
C ASN A 98 5.61 -0.38 1.93
N HIS A 99 5.68 -0.28 0.60
CA HIS A 99 5.63 0.98 -0.12
C HIS A 99 4.44 1.83 0.31
N TRP A 100 3.24 1.23 0.31
CA TRP A 100 2.01 1.92 0.68
C TRP A 100 1.92 2.22 2.17
N ALA A 101 2.37 1.33 3.05
CA ALA A 101 2.41 1.59 4.49
C ALA A 101 3.32 2.80 4.79
N ARG A 102 4.51 2.88 4.19
CA ARG A 102 5.42 4.02 4.34
C ARG A 102 4.85 5.31 3.77
N LYS A 103 4.18 5.24 2.62
CA LYS A 103 3.59 6.41 1.95
C LYS A 103 2.38 6.98 2.68
N VAL A 104 1.52 6.12 3.22
CA VAL A 104 0.19 6.49 3.70
C VAL A 104 0.11 6.49 5.22
N LEU A 105 0.60 5.42 5.85
CA LEU A 105 0.50 5.23 7.30
C LEU A 105 1.70 5.85 8.04
N TRP A 106 2.88 5.89 7.41
CA TRP A 106 4.10 6.44 8.02
C TRP A 106 4.76 7.55 7.17
N PRO A 107 4.00 8.54 6.67
CA PRO A 107 4.48 9.49 5.66
C PRO A 107 5.69 10.29 6.15
N LYS A 108 6.86 10.16 5.48
CA LYS A 108 8.07 10.95 5.80
C LYS A 108 7.76 12.45 5.76
N GLY A 109 8.35 13.23 6.67
CA GLY A 109 8.21 14.70 6.70
C GLY A 109 6.89 15.22 7.28
N LYS A 110 5.90 14.37 7.58
CA LYS A 110 4.65 14.80 8.22
C LYS A 110 4.68 14.61 9.75
N ALA A 111 3.88 15.38 10.48
CA ALA A 111 3.70 15.21 11.91
C ALA A 111 3.14 13.80 12.27
N PRO A 112 3.50 13.24 13.43
CA PRO A 112 2.94 11.98 13.90
C PRO A 112 1.54 12.21 14.50
N THR A 113 0.50 12.01 13.70
CA THR A 113 -0.91 12.22 14.08
C THR A 113 -1.75 10.93 14.10
N GLY A 114 -1.11 9.76 13.99
CA GLY A 114 -1.83 8.49 13.90
C GLY A 114 -2.19 7.90 15.27
N PRO A 115 -3.05 6.86 15.29
CA PRO A 115 -3.56 6.25 16.52
C PRO A 115 -2.43 5.60 17.31
N LYS A 116 -2.43 5.84 18.64
CA LYS A 116 -1.47 5.27 19.60
C LYS A 116 -1.79 3.83 19.97
N THR A 117 -3.09 3.48 20.06
CA THR A 117 -3.52 2.23 20.66
C THR A 117 -3.38 1.06 19.71
N THR A 118 -2.80 -0.01 20.22
CA THR A 118 -3.03 -1.39 19.76
C THR A 118 -4.02 -1.98 20.77
N PRO A 119 -5.17 -2.54 20.36
CA PRO A 119 -6.01 -3.31 21.28
C PRO A 119 -5.14 -4.35 21.98
N SER A 120 -5.25 -4.43 23.30
CA SER A 120 -4.63 -5.51 24.07
C SER A 120 -5.01 -6.84 23.42
N ALA A 121 -4.01 -7.69 23.19
CA ALA A 121 -4.20 -9.02 22.63
C ALA A 121 -4.98 -9.90 23.62
#